data_AF-A0A3N6FFA8-F1
#
_entry.id   AF-A0A3N6FFA8-F1
#
_cell.length_a   1.000
_cell.length_b   1.000
_cell.length_c   1.000
_cell.angle_alpha   90.00
_cell.angle_beta   90.00
_cell.angle_gamma   90.00
#
_symmetry.space_group_name_H-M   'P 1'
#
loop_
_entity.id
_entity.type
_entity.pdbx_description
1 polymer ?
#
loop_
_entity_poly.entity_id
_entity_poly.type
_entity_poly.pdbx_seq_one_letter_code
_entity_poly.pdbx_strand_id
1 'polypeptide(L)'
;MLLAHPAVLRNLIEQYETLRILQAENGDEEVRRRLDDIVYTLCVSTGTSDVDAALIAARHRLPGARPEDDSLRTAVESAAGTTGADELHGPAPV
;
A
#
# COMPACT_ATOMS: atom_id res chain seq x y z
N MET A 1 0.35 -2.62 19.70
CA MET A 1 -0.08 -1.52 18.81
C MET A 1 0.44 -1.82 17.42
N LEU A 2 -0.42 -1.75 16.41
CA LEU A 2 -0.09 -2.09 15.03
C LEU A 2 0.74 -0.92 14.45
N LEU A 3 2.06 -1.08 14.39
CA LEU A 3 2.89 -0.18 13.59
C LEU A 3 2.55 -0.47 12.13
N ALA A 4 1.73 0.39 11.52
CA ALA A 4 1.44 0.29 10.10
C ALA A 4 2.75 0.32 9.32
N HIS A 5 2.96 -0.68 8.47
CA HIS A 5 4.14 -0.78 7.63
C HIS A 5 4.29 0.50 6.80
N PRO A 6 5.51 1.07 6.64
CA PRO A 6 5.71 2.38 6.01
C PRO A 6 5.13 2.48 4.59
N ALA A 7 5.12 1.39 3.82
CA ALA A 7 4.47 1.39 2.50
C ALA A 7 2.95 1.61 2.56
N VAL A 8 2.29 1.11 3.61
CA VAL A 8 0.85 1.31 3.84
C VAL A 8 0.56 2.76 4.20
N LEU A 9 1.38 3.36 5.07
CA LEU A 9 1.25 4.78 5.42
C LEU A 9 1.42 5.69 4.20
N ARG A 10 2.40 5.40 3.34
CA ARG A 10 2.60 6.14 2.08
C ARG A 10 1.36 6.07 1.19
N ASN A 11 0.82 4.87 0.96
CA ASN A 11 -0.38 4.68 0.15
C ASN A 11 -1.62 5.37 0.75
N LEU A 12 -1.76 5.38 2.09
CA LEU A 12 -2.87 6.09 2.73
C LEU A 12 -2.78 7.62 2.55
N ILE A 13 -1.57 8.19 2.59
CA ILE A 13 -1.36 9.62 2.33
C ILE A 13 -1.72 9.95 0.87
N GLU A 14 -1.25 9.16 -0.09
CA GLU A 14 -1.54 9.37 -1.52
C GLU A 14 -3.05 9.28 -1.82
N GLN A 15 -3.74 8.28 -1.24
CA GLN A 15 -5.19 8.15 -1.39
C GLN A 15 -5.95 9.29 -0.71
N TYR A 16 -5.51 9.74 0.47
CA TYR A 16 -6.09 10.91 1.14
C TYR A 16 -6.01 12.14 0.22
N GLU A 17 -4.82 12.45 -0.30
CA GLU A 17 -4.60 13.63 -1.16
C GLU A 17 -5.47 13.56 -2.43
N THR A 18 -5.56 12.39 -3.06
CA THR A 18 -6.39 12.17 -4.25
C THR A 18 -7.88 12.36 -3.96
N LEU A 19 -8.41 11.74 -2.90
CA LEU A 19 -9.82 11.87 -2.54
C LEU A 19 -10.18 13.28 -2.08
N ARG A 20 -9.23 14.00 -1.45
CA ARG A 20 -9.40 15.41 -1.06
C ARG A 20 -9.67 16.30 -2.27
N ILE A 21 -8.95 16.05 -3.37
CA ILE A 21 -9.14 16.77 -4.64
C ILE A 21 -10.50 16.41 -5.24
N LEU A 22 -10.80 15.11 -5.35
CA LEU A 22 -12.07 14.64 -5.91
C LEU A 22 -13.29 15.13 -5.12
N GLN A 23 -13.19 15.18 -3.79
CA GLN A 23 -14.23 15.71 -2.91
C GLN A 23 -14.49 17.20 -3.20
N ALA A 24 -13.42 17.98 -3.41
CA ALA A 24 -13.53 19.41 -3.71
C ALA A 24 -14.18 19.66 -5.09
N GLU A 25 -13.98 18.74 -6.03
CA GLU A 25 -14.52 18.85 -7.40
C GLU A 25 -15.96 18.37 -7.53
N ASN A 26 -16.29 17.20 -6.97
CA ASN A 26 -17.57 16.53 -7.23
C ASN A 26 -18.53 16.52 -6.03
N GLY A 27 -18.01 16.69 -4.80
CA GLY A 27 -18.84 16.72 -3.59
C GLY A 27 -19.64 15.42 -3.35
N ASP A 28 -19.20 14.29 -3.88
CA ASP A 28 -19.90 13.01 -3.74
C ASP A 28 -19.84 12.45 -2.32
N GLU A 29 -20.99 11.93 -1.85
CA GLU A 29 -21.12 11.35 -0.52
C GLU A 29 -20.26 10.09 -0.33
N GLU A 30 -20.11 9.28 -1.38
CA GLU A 30 -19.21 8.11 -1.34
C GLU A 30 -17.74 8.53 -1.18
N VAL A 31 -17.34 9.62 -1.83
CA VAL A 31 -15.99 10.18 -1.70
C VAL A 31 -15.77 10.72 -0.29
N ARG A 32 -16.77 11.39 0.31
CA ARG A 32 -16.69 11.85 1.72
C ARG A 32 -16.48 10.68 2.67
N ARG A 33 -17.30 9.64 2.57
CA ARG A 33 -17.21 8.45 3.45
C ARG A 33 -15.85 7.78 3.33
N ARG A 34 -15.36 7.62 2.10
CA ARG A 34 -14.05 7.01 1.86
C ARG A 34 -12.90 7.88 2.36
N LEU A 35 -13.03 9.20 2.30
CA LEU A 35 -12.08 10.12 2.90
C LEU A 35 -12.08 9.99 4.43
N ASP A 36 -13.26 9.95 5.07
CA ASP A 36 -13.40 9.78 6.52
C ASP A 36 -12.79 8.46 7.01
N ASP A 37 -12.97 7.36 6.27
CA ASP A 37 -12.37 6.06 6.58
C ASP A 37 -10.82 6.12 6.57
N ILE A 38 -10.26 6.84 5.60
CA ILE A 38 -8.80 7.04 5.48
C ILE A 38 -8.30 7.92 6.63
N VAL A 39 -9.01 9.01 6.95
CA VAL A 39 -8.67 9.90 8.07
C VAL A 39 -8.67 9.11 9.37
N TYR A 40 -9.73 8.34 9.62
CA TYR A 40 -9.83 7.49 10.81
C TYR A 40 -8.65 6.51 10.90
N THR A 41 -8.31 5.85 9.78
CA THR A 41 -7.19 4.90 9.72
C THR A 41 -5.85 5.58 9.99
N LEU A 42 -5.62 6.77 9.42
CA LEU A 42 -4.40 7.56 9.66
C LEU A 42 -4.29 7.97 11.13
N CYS A 43 -5.36 8.49 11.72
CA CYS A 43 -5.40 8.88 13.13
C CYS A 43 -5.06 7.70 14.06
N VAL A 44 -5.71 6.54 13.86
CA VAL A 44 -5.45 5.34 14.66
C VAL A 44 -4.03 4.80 14.45
N SER A 45 -3.54 4.77 13.21
CA SER A 45 -2.21 4.22 12.86
C SER A 45 -1.07 5.11 13.35
N THR A 46 -1.31 6.42 13.45
CA THR A 46 -0.33 7.40 13.93
C THR A 46 -0.46 7.68 15.43
N GLY A 47 -1.60 7.34 16.04
CA GLY A 47 -1.92 7.62 17.44
C GLY A 47 -2.28 9.10 17.67
N THR A 48 -2.90 9.73 16.68
CA THR A 48 -3.29 11.15 16.72
C THR A 48 -4.82 11.29 16.67
N SER A 49 -5.32 12.49 17.01
CA SER A 49 -6.76 12.79 17.04
C SER A 49 -7.22 13.70 15.90
N ASP A 50 -6.30 14.15 15.06
CA ASP A 50 -6.55 15.11 13.99
C ASP A 50 -5.80 14.71 12.72
N VAL A 51 -6.40 14.98 11.56
CA VAL A 51 -5.86 14.58 10.26
C VAL A 51 -4.55 15.27 9.92
N ASP A 52 -4.39 16.56 10.23
CA ASP A 52 -3.17 17.30 9.94
C ASP A 52 -2.03 16.78 10.84
N ALA A 53 -2.33 16.54 12.12
CA ALA A 53 -1.40 15.88 13.04
C ALA A 53 -1.03 14.47 12.57
N ALA A 54 -1.99 13.70 12.08
CA ALA A 54 -1.76 12.36 11.52
C ALA A 54 -0.83 12.40 10.31
N LEU A 55 -1.05 13.32 9.37
CA LEU A 55 -0.22 13.46 8.17
C LEU A 55 1.21 13.85 8.50
N ILE A 56 1.39 14.79 9.44
CA ILE A 56 2.72 15.19 9.92
C ILE A 56 3.43 13.99 10.57
N ALA A 57 2.76 13.30 11.50
CA ALA A 57 3.31 12.13 12.17
C ALA A 57 3.63 10.98 11.20
N ALA A 58 2.78 10.75 10.20
CA ALA A 58 3.01 9.75 9.16
C ALA A 58 4.21 10.10 8.29
N ARG A 59 4.34 11.36 7.84
CA ARG A 59 5.49 11.84 7.04
C ARG A 59 6.81 11.74 7.82
N HIS A 60 6.80 12.00 9.12
CA HIS A 60 7.98 11.80 9.98
C HIS A 60 8.41 10.32 10.12
N ARG A 61 7.52 9.36 9.86
CA ARG A 61 7.82 7.91 9.84
C ARG A 61 8.28 7.42 8.47
N LEU A 62 8.28 8.27 7.44
CA LEU A 62 8.71 7.95 6.07
C LEU A 62 10.14 8.42 5.68
N PRO A 63 11.11 8.72 6.58
CA PRO A 63 12.39 9.26 6.14
C PRO A 63 13.20 8.19 5.41
N GLY A 64 13.24 8.29 4.07
CA GLY A 64 14.10 7.51 3.19
C GLY A 64 13.59 6.09 2.92
N ALA A 65 12.81 5.91 1.85
CA ALA A 65 12.47 4.56 1.39
C ALA A 65 13.74 3.77 0.99
N ARG A 66 14.18 2.83 1.85
CA ARG A 66 14.41 1.36 1.62
C ARG A 66 15.25 0.75 2.78
N PRO A 67 15.03 -0.52 3.25
CA PRO A 67 14.81 -1.72 2.43
C PRO A 67 13.88 -2.80 3.06
N GLU A 68 12.71 -2.46 3.61
CA GLU A 68 11.76 -3.48 4.12
C GLU A 68 10.52 -3.71 3.23
N ASP A 69 10.54 -3.13 2.02
CA ASP A 69 9.68 -3.50 0.87
C ASP A 69 9.97 -4.95 0.34
N ASP A 70 10.74 -5.76 1.07
CA ASP A 70 11.20 -7.09 0.62
C ASP A 70 10.20 -8.23 0.95
N SER A 71 9.19 -8.00 1.80
CA SER A 71 8.24 -9.06 2.19
C SER A 71 6.90 -9.06 1.44
N LEU A 72 6.64 -8.09 0.54
CA LEU A 72 5.35 -8.01 -0.17
C LEU A 72 5.42 -8.31 -1.67
N ARG A 73 6.62 -8.50 -2.27
CA ARG A 73 6.74 -8.91 -3.68
C ARG A 73 6.89 -10.41 -3.90
N THR A 74 7.40 -11.17 -2.94
CA THR A 74 7.54 -12.63 -3.07
C THR A 74 6.20 -13.37 -3.15
N ALA A 75 5.09 -12.73 -2.74
CA ALA A 75 3.75 -13.31 -2.86
C ALA A 75 3.08 -13.04 -4.22
N VAL A 76 3.45 -11.96 -4.95
CA VAL A 76 2.82 -11.63 -6.24
C VAL A 76 3.63 -12.11 -7.46
N GLU A 77 4.92 -12.45 -7.26
CA GLU A 77 5.80 -12.92 -8.34
C GLU A 77 5.78 -14.44 -8.56
N SER A 78 5.07 -15.22 -7.73
CA SER A 78 4.92 -16.67 -7.95
C SER A 78 3.77 -17.06 -8.89
N ALA A 79 3.06 -16.08 -9.49
CA ALA A 79 1.91 -16.37 -10.37
C ALA A 79 2.08 -15.93 -11.83
N ALA A 80 3.23 -15.37 -12.24
CA ALA A 80 3.40 -14.88 -13.61
C ALA A 80 4.82 -15.08 -14.18
N GLY A 81 4.99 -16.17 -14.93
CA GLY A 81 6.06 -16.38 -15.90
C GLY A 81 6.83 -17.70 -15.68
N THR A 82 7.04 -18.58 -16.65
CA THR A 82 6.80 -18.54 -18.10
C THR A 82 6.92 -19.96 -18.68
N THR A 83 5.99 -20.32 -19.54
CA THR A 83 6.17 -20.95 -20.87
C THR A 83 7.29 -21.98 -21.09
N GLY A 84 6.88 -23.24 -21.28
CA GLY A 84 6.88 -23.90 -22.60
C GLY A 84 8.17 -24.52 -23.18
N ALA A 85 7.94 -25.68 -23.81
CA ALA A 85 8.76 -26.39 -24.82
C ALA A 85 10.04 -27.10 -24.29
N ASP A 86 10.06 -28.44 -24.27
CA ASP A 86 10.40 -29.33 -25.40
C ASP A 86 11.92 -29.45 -25.58
N GLU A 87 12.50 -30.57 -25.15
CA GLU A 87 13.50 -31.35 -25.92
C GLU A 87 14.07 -32.53 -25.09
N LEU A 88 13.62 -33.72 -25.45
CA LEU A 88 14.41 -34.91 -25.78
C LEU A 88 15.81 -35.07 -25.13
N HIS A 89 15.93 -35.96 -24.14
CA HIS A 89 17.10 -36.85 -24.07
C HIS A 89 16.78 -38.11 -23.23
N GLY A 90 16.80 -39.28 -23.87
CA GLY A 90 16.92 -40.58 -23.18
C GLY A 90 18.27 -40.71 -22.47
N PRO A 91 18.65 -41.88 -21.90
CA PRO A 91 18.38 -43.22 -22.43
C PRO A 91 17.87 -44.25 -21.39
N ALA A 92 17.36 -45.40 -21.87
CA ALA A 92 17.30 -46.67 -21.13
C ALA A 92 18.74 -47.09 -20.69
N PRO A 93 19.01 -47.87 -19.62
CA PRO A 93 18.47 -49.21 -19.28
C PRO A 93 18.22 -49.38 -17.74
N VAL A 94 17.76 -50.49 -17.14
CA VAL A 94 18.09 -51.93 -17.24
C VAL A 94 16.87 -52.82 -16.95
#